data_AF-A0A842HG42-F1
#
_entry.id   AF-A0A842HG42-F1
#
_cell.length_a   1.000
_cell.length_b   1.000
_cell.length_c   1.000
_cell.angle_alpha   90.00
_cell.angle_beta   90.00
_cell.angle_gamma   90.00
#
_symmetry.space_group_name_H-M   'P 1'
#
loop_
_entity.id
_entity.type
_entity.pdbx_description
1 polymer ?
#
loop_
_entity_poly.entity_id
_entity_poly.type
_entity_poly.pdbx_seq_one_letter_code
_entity_poly.pdbx_strand_id
1 'polypeptide(L)'
;MSEDQKHKTVGVSFPPELRQRASERARGLGLSFSKYVTLCVEAEVSGKPPQLVMENLLPAGAPPLNLEAALEEGSDYGAMKAASIGFEDDIEEILRQEDICYSRFAQVAHLRTDFLVQHVDPATGRNLRIALECKYNVRKRATVTLGQCIILKSLPGVDAVMLCVPYLKHFDPHLSDTFAQQGIPIVTPDSLNPGLESLLASLAPA
;
A
#
# COMPACT_ATOMS: atom_id res chain seq x y z
N MET A 1 10.66 36.32 -9.73
CA MET A 1 10.16 35.54 -8.58
C MET A 1 10.87 34.20 -8.61
N SER A 2 11.79 33.92 -7.68
CA SER A 2 12.65 32.73 -7.73
C SER A 2 11.98 31.48 -7.13
N GLU A 3 12.27 30.34 -7.73
CA GLU A 3 11.72 29.00 -7.47
C GLU A 3 12.15 28.34 -6.13
N ASP A 4 12.39 29.11 -5.06
CA ASP A 4 13.01 28.59 -3.83
C ASP A 4 12.04 28.22 -2.69
N GLN A 5 10.77 27.95 -3.00
CA GLN A 5 9.85 27.31 -2.05
C GLN A 5 9.58 25.84 -2.43
N LYS A 6 10.66 25.05 -2.55
CA LYS A 6 10.58 23.58 -2.58
C LYS A 6 10.99 23.02 -1.22
N HIS A 7 10.04 22.35 -0.57
CA HIS A 7 10.17 21.39 0.53
C HIS A 7 11.39 21.55 1.47
N LYS A 8 11.17 22.15 2.65
CA LYS A 8 12.05 21.94 3.80
C LYS A 8 11.92 20.49 4.29
N THR A 9 12.69 19.59 3.69
CA THR A 9 13.03 18.31 4.31
C THR A 9 13.97 18.61 5.48
N VAL A 10 13.68 18.08 6.67
CA VAL A 10 14.56 18.20 7.84
C VAL A 10 15.96 17.72 7.44
N GLY A 11 16.89 18.68 7.33
CA GLY A 11 18.24 18.42 6.86
C GLY A 11 19.06 17.78 7.97
N VAL A 12 19.20 16.46 7.96
CA VAL A 12 20.28 15.80 8.71
C VAL A 12 21.60 16.33 8.16
N SER A 13 22.29 17.13 8.97
CA SER A 13 23.64 17.64 8.70
C SER A 13 24.64 16.61 9.16
N PHE A 14 25.48 16.13 8.25
CA PHE A 14 26.56 15.18 8.56
C PHE A 14 27.90 15.92 8.64
N PRO A 15 28.83 15.47 9.49
CA PRO A 15 30.21 15.92 9.46
C PRO A 15 30.82 15.76 8.05
N PRO A 16 31.57 16.75 7.53
CA PRO A 16 32.10 16.72 6.16
C PRO A 16 32.93 15.48 5.83
N GLU A 17 33.74 15.01 6.78
CA GLU A 17 34.59 13.83 6.64
C GLU A 17 33.79 12.55 6.45
N LEU A 18 32.65 12.44 7.11
CA LEU A 18 31.77 11.27 7.00
C LEU A 18 31.08 11.23 5.64
N ARG A 19 30.63 12.39 5.15
CA ARG A 19 30.05 12.53 3.81
C ARG A 19 31.06 12.16 2.72
N GLN A 20 32.30 12.56 2.88
CA GLN A 20 33.37 12.28 1.92
C GLN A 20 33.66 10.78 1.82
N ARG A 21 33.91 10.11 2.95
CA ARG A 21 34.19 8.66 2.97
C ARG A 21 33.04 7.81 2.40
N ALA A 22 31.80 8.15 2.75
CA ALA A 22 30.63 7.45 2.23
C ALA A 22 30.42 7.67 0.72
N SER A 23 30.72 8.88 0.22
CA SER A 23 30.65 9.19 -1.21
C SER A 23 31.68 8.42 -2.03
N GLU A 24 32.91 8.31 -1.53
CA GLU A 24 33.99 7.58 -2.21
C GLU A 24 33.70 6.08 -2.28
N ARG A 25 33.17 5.49 -1.21
CA ARG A 25 32.80 4.08 -1.17
C ARG A 25 31.57 3.75 -2.02
N ALA A 26 30.53 4.59 -1.99
CA ALA A 26 29.37 4.45 -2.87
C ALA A 26 29.78 4.49 -4.35
N ARG A 27 30.68 5.40 -4.72
CA ARG A 27 31.24 5.49 -6.07
C ARG A 27 32.04 4.25 -6.45
N GLY A 28 32.84 3.70 -5.53
CA GLY A 28 33.57 2.45 -5.73
C GLY A 28 32.67 1.23 -5.96
N LEU A 29 31.43 1.26 -5.48
CA LEU A 29 30.41 0.23 -5.66
C LEU A 29 29.46 0.51 -6.84
N GLY A 30 29.68 1.58 -7.62
CA GLY A 30 28.81 1.97 -8.72
C GLY A 30 27.44 2.53 -8.29
N LEU A 31 27.28 2.88 -7.01
CA LEU A 31 26.04 3.42 -6.45
C LEU A 31 26.02 4.95 -6.50
N SER A 32 24.85 5.53 -6.79
CA SER A 32 24.65 6.96 -6.66
C SER A 32 24.56 7.36 -5.19
N PHE A 33 25.19 8.48 -4.83
CA PHE A 33 25.23 8.95 -3.45
C PHE A 33 23.82 9.32 -2.97
N SER A 34 23.32 8.62 -1.95
CA SER A 34 22.10 8.97 -1.24
C SER A 34 22.32 8.91 0.28
N LYS A 35 21.49 9.64 1.04
CA LYS A 35 21.53 9.62 2.52
C LYS A 35 21.33 8.20 3.09
N TYR A 36 20.59 7.35 2.37
CA TYR A 36 20.39 5.94 2.75
C TYR A 36 21.63 5.08 2.50
N VAL A 37 22.34 5.30 1.39
CA VAL A 37 23.62 4.61 1.10
C VAL A 37 24.67 4.97 2.16
N THR A 38 24.67 6.21 2.66
CA THR A 38 25.56 6.63 3.75
C THR A 38 25.31 5.85 5.05
N LEU A 39 24.05 5.64 5.42
CA LEU A 39 23.66 4.87 6.61
C LEU A 39 24.04 3.38 6.50
N CYS A 40 23.89 2.79 5.31
CA CYS A 40 24.30 1.41 5.06
C CYS A 40 25.82 1.23 5.15
N VAL A 41 26.60 2.18 4.59
CA VAL A 41 28.06 2.16 4.65
C VAL A 41 28.57 2.38 6.10
N GLU A 42 27.90 3.19 6.90
CA GLU A 42 28.25 3.41 8.31
C GLU A 42 28.03 2.16 9.17
N ALA A 43 26.94 1.43 8.95
CA ALA A 43 26.70 0.14 9.59
C ALA A 43 27.81 -0.88 9.30
N GLU A 44 28.23 -0.94 8.04
CA GLU A 44 29.25 -1.86 7.58
C GLU A 44 30.65 -1.51 8.14
N VAL A 45 30.99 -0.22 8.20
CA VAL A 45 32.30 0.24 8.70
C VAL A 45 32.40 0.17 10.23
N SER A 46 31.29 0.38 10.95
CA SER A 46 31.27 0.37 12.41
C SER A 46 31.14 -1.04 13.01
N GLY A 47 30.87 -2.06 12.19
CA GLY A 47 30.61 -3.44 12.65
C GLY A 47 29.37 -3.55 13.55
N LYS A 48 28.55 -2.50 13.58
CA LYS A 48 27.32 -2.41 14.37
C LYS A 48 26.17 -2.17 13.39
N PRO A 49 24.99 -2.78 13.60
CA PRO A 49 23.81 -2.38 12.84
C PRO A 49 23.66 -0.86 12.97
N PRO A 50 23.27 -0.16 11.89
CA PRO A 50 23.19 1.30 11.94
C PRO A 50 22.29 1.62 13.12
N GLN A 51 22.79 2.41 14.08
CA GLN A 51 21.97 2.92 15.16
C GLN A 51 20.93 3.85 14.52
N LEU A 52 19.88 3.24 14.01
CA LEU A 52 18.69 3.88 13.49
C LEU A 52 18.06 4.58 14.67
N VAL A 53 18.49 5.83 14.89
CA VAL A 53 17.65 6.93 15.35
C VAL A 53 16.70 6.56 16.50
N MET A 54 17.19 5.89 17.54
CA MET A 54 16.33 5.59 18.70
C MET A 54 16.16 6.80 19.61
N GLU A 55 17.15 7.71 19.66
CA GLU A 55 17.16 8.79 20.65
C GLU A 55 16.45 10.08 20.19
N ASN A 56 16.20 10.26 18.89
CA ASN A 56 15.64 11.52 18.35
C ASN A 56 14.26 11.38 17.66
N LEU A 57 13.68 10.18 17.59
CA LEU A 57 12.34 9.97 16.99
C LEU A 57 11.23 9.76 18.00
N LEU A 58 11.57 9.45 19.25
CA LEU A 58 10.60 9.25 20.31
C LEU A 58 10.37 10.58 21.05
N PRO A 59 9.11 11.00 21.26
CA PRO A 59 8.82 12.15 22.12
C PRO A 59 9.53 12.01 23.47
N ALA A 60 10.05 13.09 24.03
CA ALA A 60 10.66 13.06 25.36
C ALA A 60 9.63 12.49 26.37
N GLY A 61 9.99 11.38 27.03
CA GLY A 61 9.11 10.65 27.96
C GLY A 61 8.40 9.42 27.36
N ALA A 62 8.64 9.10 26.09
CA ALA A 62 8.19 7.82 25.53
C ALA A 62 8.88 6.64 26.24
N PRO A 63 8.17 5.53 26.48
CA PRO A 63 8.77 4.34 27.03
C PRO A 63 9.93 3.84 26.14
N PRO A 64 10.98 3.23 26.74
CA PRO A 64 12.09 2.69 25.97
C PRO A 64 11.57 1.69 24.93
N LEU A 65 12.13 1.75 23.72
CA LEU A 65 11.77 0.85 22.63
C LEU A 65 11.99 -0.60 23.09
N ASN A 66 10.92 -1.39 23.12
CA ASN A 66 11.03 -2.82 23.36
C ASN A 66 11.61 -3.46 22.09
N LEU A 67 12.90 -3.79 22.14
CA LEU A 67 13.63 -4.35 21.01
C LEU A 67 13.03 -5.67 20.51
N GLU A 68 12.51 -6.51 21.41
CA GLU A 68 11.89 -7.78 21.04
C GLU A 68 10.60 -7.56 20.25
N ALA A 69 9.72 -6.66 20.74
CA ALA A 69 8.51 -6.28 20.03
C ALA A 69 8.81 -5.59 18.68
N ALA A 70 9.85 -4.77 18.60
CA ALA A 70 10.26 -4.12 17.36
C ALA A 70 10.83 -5.10 16.33
N LEU A 71 11.53 -6.14 16.77
CA LEU A 71 12.03 -7.21 15.90
C LEU A 71 10.89 -8.10 15.41
N GLU A 72 9.92 -8.43 16.27
CA GLU A 72 8.70 -9.14 15.89
C GLU A 72 7.89 -8.34 14.88
N GLU A 73 7.63 -7.05 15.14
CA GLU A 73 6.94 -6.16 14.20
C GLU A 73 7.71 -6.00 12.88
N GLY A 74 9.03 -5.91 12.93
CA GLY A 74 9.89 -5.86 11.74
C GLY A 74 9.85 -7.15 10.91
N SER A 75 9.80 -8.31 11.57
CA SER A 75 9.66 -9.62 10.93
C SER A 75 8.29 -9.77 10.28
N ASP A 76 7.22 -9.44 11.01
CA ASP A 76 5.84 -9.42 10.51
C ASP A 76 5.73 -8.50 9.28
N TYR A 77 6.26 -7.28 9.37
CA TYR A 77 6.29 -6.34 8.26
C TYR A 77 7.10 -6.87 7.07
N GLY A 78 8.23 -7.54 7.32
CA GLY A 78 9.04 -8.19 6.30
C GLY A 78 8.28 -9.27 5.54
N ALA A 79 7.57 -10.15 6.26
CA ALA A 79 6.72 -11.18 5.68
C ALA A 79 5.55 -10.58 4.88
N MET A 80 4.89 -9.57 5.43
CA MET A 80 3.79 -8.82 4.78
C MET A 80 4.25 -8.13 3.49
N LYS A 81 5.48 -7.62 3.46
CA LYS A 81 6.11 -7.02 2.28
C LYS A 81 6.55 -8.04 1.24
N ALA A 82 6.97 -9.24 1.65
CA ALA A 82 7.24 -10.32 0.71
C ALA A 82 5.94 -10.79 0.03
N ALA A 83 4.87 -10.93 0.81
CA ALA A 83 3.53 -11.33 0.34
C ALA A 83 2.84 -10.28 -0.55
N SER A 84 3.44 -9.11 -0.77
CA SER A 84 2.84 -8.07 -1.63
C SER A 84 3.45 -7.96 -3.01
N ILE A 85 4.53 -8.68 -3.25
CA ILE A 85 5.08 -8.83 -4.58
C ILE A 85 4.13 -9.76 -5.32
N GLY A 86 3.38 -9.21 -6.28
CA GLY A 86 2.38 -9.97 -7.02
C GLY A 86 1.02 -10.05 -6.33
N PHE A 87 0.68 -9.12 -5.43
CA PHE A 87 -0.65 -9.08 -4.81
C PHE A 87 -1.79 -9.09 -5.83
N GLU A 88 -1.64 -8.36 -6.94
CA GLU A 88 -2.59 -8.42 -8.05
C GLU A 88 -2.67 -9.80 -8.69
N ASP A 89 -1.56 -10.55 -8.75
CA ASP A 89 -1.55 -11.91 -9.29
C ASP A 89 -2.27 -12.89 -8.34
N ASP A 90 -2.19 -12.70 -7.02
CA ASP A 90 -2.95 -13.47 -6.04
C ASP A 90 -4.47 -13.23 -6.18
N ILE A 91 -4.86 -11.96 -6.33
CA ILE A 91 -6.27 -11.60 -6.59
C ILE A 91 -6.73 -12.22 -7.91
N GLU A 92 -5.90 -12.14 -8.95
CA GLU A 92 -6.22 -12.73 -10.24
C GLU A 92 -6.41 -14.24 -10.16
N GLU A 93 -5.56 -14.94 -9.40
CA GLU A 93 -5.67 -16.37 -9.19
C GLU A 93 -6.98 -16.73 -8.47
N ILE A 94 -7.40 -15.98 -7.46
CA ILE A 94 -8.72 -16.16 -6.81
C ILE A 94 -9.84 -15.98 -7.84
N LEU A 95 -9.81 -14.92 -8.64
CA LEU A 95 -10.84 -14.69 -9.67
C LEU A 95 -10.95 -15.84 -10.67
N ARG A 96 -9.81 -16.45 -11.05
CA ARG A 96 -9.79 -17.62 -11.94
C ARG A 96 -10.31 -18.88 -11.25
N GLN A 97 -9.94 -19.12 -9.99
CA GLN A 97 -10.38 -20.29 -9.24
C GLN A 97 -11.89 -20.31 -9.02
N GLU A 98 -12.49 -19.12 -8.85
CA GLU A 98 -13.93 -18.93 -8.69
C GLU A 98 -14.69 -18.81 -10.04
N ASP A 99 -14.01 -19.04 -11.18
CA ASP A 99 -14.57 -18.91 -12.53
C ASP A 99 -15.27 -17.56 -12.81
N ILE A 100 -14.73 -16.48 -12.25
CA ILE A 100 -15.30 -15.14 -12.38
C ILE A 100 -14.79 -14.49 -13.66
N CYS A 101 -15.71 -13.89 -14.42
CA CYS A 101 -15.34 -13.12 -15.60
C CYS A 101 -14.73 -11.78 -15.21
N TYR A 102 -13.50 -11.50 -15.67
CA TYR A 102 -12.83 -10.23 -15.40
C TYR A 102 -11.96 -9.74 -16.56
N SER A 103 -11.60 -8.46 -16.52
CA SER A 103 -10.56 -7.86 -17.37
C SER A 103 -9.49 -7.20 -16.48
N ARG A 104 -8.24 -7.62 -16.62
CA ARG A 104 -7.10 -7.04 -15.91
C ARG A 104 -6.67 -5.72 -16.56
N PHE A 105 -6.29 -4.73 -15.76
CA PHE A 105 -5.88 -3.39 -16.19
C PHE A 105 -6.89 -2.70 -17.12
N ALA A 106 -8.18 -2.93 -16.88
CA ALA A 106 -9.25 -2.43 -17.72
C ALA A 106 -9.30 -0.89 -17.69
N GLN A 107 -9.59 -0.30 -18.85
CA GLN A 107 -9.82 1.13 -18.98
C GLN A 107 -11.32 1.43 -18.88
N VAL A 108 -11.69 2.28 -17.93
CA VAL A 108 -13.04 2.83 -17.76
C VAL A 108 -12.96 4.33 -17.99
N ALA A 109 -13.51 4.79 -19.11
CA ALA A 109 -13.32 6.15 -19.60
C ALA A 109 -11.83 6.54 -19.68
N HIS A 110 -11.38 7.45 -18.82
CA HIS A 110 -10.00 7.92 -18.75
C HIS A 110 -9.21 7.35 -17.55
N LEU A 111 -9.85 6.51 -16.72
CA LEU A 111 -9.21 5.85 -15.59
C LEU A 111 -8.89 4.40 -15.91
N ARG A 112 -7.82 3.89 -15.31
CA ARG A 112 -7.46 2.48 -15.31
C ARG A 112 -7.83 1.89 -13.97
N THR A 113 -8.49 0.73 -13.99
CA THR A 113 -8.71 -0.08 -12.81
C THR A 113 -7.85 -1.34 -12.85
N ASP A 114 -7.49 -1.88 -11.69
CA ASP A 114 -6.65 -3.08 -11.62
C ASP A 114 -7.41 -4.31 -12.16
N PHE A 115 -8.68 -4.48 -11.77
CA PHE A 115 -9.58 -5.45 -12.39
C PHE A 115 -10.97 -4.86 -12.58
N LEU A 116 -11.59 -5.21 -13.71
CA LEU A 116 -13.01 -5.01 -13.93
C LEU A 116 -13.72 -6.36 -13.99
N VAL A 117 -14.44 -6.68 -12.93
CA VAL A 117 -15.21 -7.92 -12.78
C VAL A 117 -16.59 -7.74 -13.38
N GLN A 118 -17.06 -8.77 -14.09
CA GLN A 118 -18.43 -8.89 -14.57
C GLN A 118 -19.14 -9.94 -13.72
N HIS A 119 -20.23 -9.56 -13.07
CA HIS A 119 -21.02 -10.44 -12.22
C HIS A 119 -22.48 -10.36 -12.62
N VAL A 120 -23.17 -11.49 -12.71
CA VAL A 120 -24.61 -11.52 -12.93
C VAL A 120 -25.27 -11.63 -11.57
N ASP A 121 -26.00 -10.60 -11.15
CA ASP A 121 -26.76 -10.65 -9.91
C ASP A 121 -27.82 -11.76 -10.01
N PRO A 122 -27.77 -12.82 -9.17
CA PRO A 122 -28.69 -13.94 -9.26
C PRO A 122 -30.13 -13.56 -8.91
N ALA A 123 -30.35 -12.50 -8.13
CA ALA A 123 -31.68 -12.06 -7.73
C ALA A 123 -32.38 -11.26 -8.84
N THR A 124 -31.64 -10.41 -9.55
CA THR A 124 -32.21 -9.50 -10.57
C THR A 124 -31.91 -9.89 -12.01
N GLY A 125 -30.93 -10.78 -12.23
CA GLY A 125 -30.41 -11.13 -13.55
C GLY A 125 -29.60 -10.00 -14.21
N ARG A 126 -29.29 -8.92 -13.48
CA ARG A 126 -28.56 -7.77 -14.01
C ARG A 126 -27.06 -8.07 -14.08
N ASN A 127 -26.44 -7.72 -15.20
CA ASN A 127 -24.98 -7.70 -15.32
C ASN A 127 -24.43 -6.47 -14.60
N LEU A 128 -23.67 -6.71 -13.53
CA LEU A 128 -22.94 -5.73 -12.75
C LEU A 128 -21.47 -5.70 -13.20
N ARG A 129 -20.91 -4.50 -13.28
CA ARG A 129 -19.50 -4.22 -13.56
C ARG A 129 -18.85 -3.64 -12.32
N ILE A 130 -17.98 -4.42 -11.69
CA ILE A 130 -17.41 -4.11 -10.39
C ILE A 130 -15.92 -3.87 -10.58
N ALA A 131 -15.46 -2.67 -10.21
CA ALA A 131 -14.04 -2.36 -10.26
C ALA A 131 -13.36 -2.80 -8.95
N LEU A 132 -12.30 -3.59 -9.05
CA LEU A 132 -11.46 -3.99 -7.91
C LEU A 132 -10.13 -3.23 -7.99
N GLU A 133 -9.88 -2.39 -6.99
CA GLU A 133 -8.63 -1.64 -6.86
C GLU A 133 -7.71 -2.34 -5.86
N CYS A 134 -6.54 -2.78 -6.31
CA CYS A 134 -5.55 -3.43 -5.47
C CYS A 134 -4.58 -2.39 -4.91
N LYS A 135 -4.46 -2.29 -3.58
CA LYS A 135 -3.59 -1.31 -2.93
C LYS A 135 -2.87 -1.92 -1.74
N TYR A 136 -1.56 -2.07 -1.88
CA TYR A 136 -0.70 -2.62 -0.84
C TYR A 136 -0.58 -1.72 0.41
N ASN A 137 -0.45 -0.39 0.23
CA ASN A 137 -0.21 0.53 1.34
C ASN A 137 -1.16 1.73 1.27
N VAL A 138 -2.36 1.55 1.80
CA VAL A 138 -3.40 2.59 1.81
C VAL A 138 -3.06 3.68 2.83
N ARG A 139 -2.46 3.37 4.00
CA ARG A 139 -2.21 4.35 5.07
C ARG A 139 -1.53 5.64 4.59
N LYS A 140 -0.45 5.53 3.80
CA LYS A 140 0.30 6.72 3.33
C LYS A 140 -0.41 7.52 2.24
N ARG A 141 -1.45 6.96 1.61
CA ARG A 141 -2.15 7.55 0.47
C ARG A 141 -3.67 7.44 0.59
N ALA A 142 -4.19 7.31 1.82
CA ALA A 142 -5.58 6.91 2.04
C ALA A 142 -6.58 7.87 1.39
N THR A 143 -6.34 9.18 1.52
CA THR A 143 -7.14 10.22 0.88
C THR A 143 -7.14 10.12 -0.65
N VAL A 144 -5.98 9.83 -1.24
CA VAL A 144 -5.85 9.67 -2.70
C VAL A 144 -6.56 8.40 -3.16
N THR A 145 -6.35 7.29 -2.46
CA THR A 145 -7.02 6.01 -2.74
C THR A 145 -8.54 6.16 -2.65
N LEU A 146 -9.04 6.81 -1.60
CA LEU A 146 -10.46 7.06 -1.42
C LEU A 146 -11.01 7.92 -2.55
N GLY A 147 -10.34 9.03 -2.88
CA GLY A 147 -10.73 9.90 -3.99
C GLY A 147 -10.78 9.16 -5.33
N GLN A 148 -9.79 8.30 -5.61
CA GLN A 148 -9.77 7.46 -6.81
C GLN A 148 -10.96 6.51 -6.85
N CYS A 149 -11.27 5.82 -5.75
CA CYS A 149 -12.40 4.91 -5.67
C CYS A 149 -13.75 5.64 -5.86
N ILE A 150 -13.91 6.83 -5.26
CA ILE A 150 -15.12 7.64 -5.42
C ILE A 150 -15.29 8.08 -6.88
N ILE A 151 -14.23 8.59 -7.52
CA ILE A 151 -14.27 9.00 -8.93
C ILE A 151 -14.62 7.79 -9.81
N LEU A 152 -13.93 6.66 -9.62
CA LEU A 152 -14.18 5.42 -10.37
C LEU A 152 -15.62 4.93 -10.23
N LYS A 153 -16.17 4.95 -9.00
CA LYS A 153 -17.57 4.58 -8.71
C LYS A 153 -18.59 5.48 -9.40
N SER A 154 -18.24 6.74 -9.67
CA SER A 154 -19.10 7.69 -10.39
C SER A 154 -19.06 7.56 -11.91
N LEU A 155 -18.16 6.74 -12.47
CA LEU A 155 -18.02 6.61 -13.92
C LEU A 155 -19.12 5.72 -14.51
N PRO A 156 -19.66 6.07 -15.70
CA PRO A 156 -20.56 5.18 -16.43
C PRO A 156 -19.88 3.84 -16.73
N GLY A 157 -20.58 2.74 -16.47
CA GLY A 157 -20.06 1.39 -16.68
C GLY A 157 -19.31 0.79 -15.49
N VAL A 158 -19.37 1.44 -14.33
CA VAL A 158 -18.97 0.89 -13.03
C VAL A 158 -20.18 0.97 -12.11
N ASP A 159 -20.67 -0.18 -11.66
CA ASP A 159 -21.81 -0.29 -10.75
C ASP A 159 -21.35 -0.23 -9.28
N ALA A 160 -20.17 -0.78 -9.00
CA ALA A 160 -19.56 -0.75 -7.67
C ALA A 160 -18.03 -0.74 -7.74
N VAL A 161 -17.40 -0.33 -6.64
CA VAL A 161 -15.95 -0.36 -6.44
C VAL A 161 -15.65 -1.08 -5.14
N MET A 162 -14.70 -2.01 -5.15
CA MET A 162 -14.11 -2.58 -3.94
C MET A 162 -12.63 -2.22 -3.86
N LEU A 163 -12.13 -2.01 -2.64
CA LEU A 163 -10.72 -1.81 -2.37
C LEU A 163 -10.10 -3.10 -1.83
N CYS A 164 -9.26 -3.76 -2.63
CA CYS A 164 -8.50 -4.93 -2.22
C CYS A 164 -7.20 -4.49 -1.53
N VAL A 165 -6.98 -4.98 -0.32
CA VAL A 165 -5.75 -4.81 0.46
C VAL A 165 -5.22 -6.19 0.86
N PRO A 166 -3.90 -6.40 0.97
CA PRO A 166 -3.34 -7.71 1.31
C PRO A 166 -3.77 -8.20 2.70
N TYR A 167 -4.00 -7.28 3.64
CA TYR A 167 -4.32 -7.58 5.03
C TYR A 167 -4.98 -6.37 5.70
N LEU A 168 -5.82 -6.66 6.70
CA LEU A 168 -6.42 -5.65 7.58
C LEU A 168 -5.68 -5.50 8.91
N LYS A 169 -4.71 -6.38 9.22
CA LYS A 169 -3.88 -6.27 10.43
C LYS A 169 -3.18 -4.91 10.38
N HIS A 170 -3.51 -4.02 11.33
CA HIS A 170 -3.09 -2.62 11.38
C HIS A 170 -3.73 -1.68 10.34
N PHE A 171 -4.83 -2.02 9.69
CA PHE A 171 -5.63 -1.02 8.99
C PHE A 171 -6.27 -0.09 10.03
N ASP A 172 -6.24 1.22 9.78
CA ASP A 172 -6.83 2.20 10.71
C ASP A 172 -8.36 2.04 10.69
N PRO A 173 -9.02 1.73 11.82
CA PRO A 173 -10.48 1.57 11.87
C PRO A 173 -11.23 2.78 11.32
N HIS A 174 -10.74 4.00 11.55
CA HIS A 174 -11.36 5.20 11.03
C HIS A 174 -11.30 5.27 9.49
N LEU A 175 -10.23 4.75 8.90
CA LEU A 175 -10.16 4.63 7.44
C LEU A 175 -11.17 3.61 6.92
N SER A 176 -11.30 2.45 7.57
CA SER A 176 -12.32 1.46 7.19
C SER A 176 -13.72 2.06 7.23
N ASP A 177 -14.07 2.77 8.30
CA ASP A 177 -15.37 3.43 8.45
C ASP A 177 -15.61 4.47 7.34
N THR A 178 -14.56 5.24 7.00
CA THR A 178 -14.66 6.26 5.95
C THR A 178 -14.94 5.64 4.59
N PHE A 179 -14.27 4.54 4.22
CA PHE A 179 -14.54 3.82 2.97
C PHE A 179 -15.94 3.19 2.98
N ALA A 180 -16.36 2.59 4.10
CA ALA A 180 -17.69 2.01 4.26
C ALA A 180 -18.82 3.05 4.11
N GLN A 181 -18.66 4.25 4.67
CA GLN A 181 -19.62 5.36 4.50
C GLN A 181 -19.79 5.80 3.04
N GLN A 182 -18.80 5.57 2.19
CA GLN A 182 -18.87 5.83 0.75
C GLN A 182 -19.40 4.62 -0.04
N GLY A 183 -19.76 3.54 0.64
CA GLY A 183 -20.16 2.26 0.04
C GLY A 183 -19.04 1.66 -0.80
N ILE A 184 -17.81 1.72 -0.30
CA ILE A 184 -16.64 1.07 -0.91
C ILE A 184 -16.14 0.04 0.11
N PRO A 185 -16.48 -1.24 -0.02
CA PRO A 185 -15.98 -2.27 0.89
C PRO A 185 -14.46 -2.41 0.73
N ILE A 186 -13.80 -2.64 1.86
CA ILE A 186 -12.38 -3.03 1.90
C ILE A 186 -12.32 -4.54 2.09
N VAL A 187 -11.57 -5.21 1.23
CA VAL A 187 -11.50 -6.67 1.17
C VAL A 187 -10.06 -7.14 1.17
N THR A 188 -9.84 -8.35 1.68
CA THR A 188 -8.58 -9.09 1.61
C THR A 188 -8.72 -10.33 0.74
N PRO A 189 -7.61 -10.94 0.27
CA PRO A 189 -7.64 -12.24 -0.39
C PRO A 189 -8.46 -13.28 0.39
N ASP A 190 -8.24 -13.38 1.70
CA ASP A 190 -8.95 -14.32 2.58
C ASP A 190 -10.45 -14.04 2.67
N SER A 191 -10.89 -12.79 2.46
CA SER A 191 -12.32 -12.45 2.44
C SER A 191 -12.95 -12.67 1.06
N LEU A 192 -12.13 -12.67 0.00
CA LEU A 192 -12.57 -12.97 -1.36
C LEU A 192 -12.71 -14.49 -1.53
N ASN A 193 -11.79 -15.30 -1.04
CA ASN A 193 -11.90 -16.76 -1.13
C ASN A 193 -12.38 -17.36 0.21
N PRO A 194 -13.55 -18.06 0.32
CA PRO A 194 -14.58 -18.40 -0.69
C PRO A 194 -15.80 -17.44 -0.68
N GLY A 195 -15.66 -16.25 -0.10
CA GLY A 195 -16.77 -15.31 0.14
C GLY A 195 -17.17 -14.44 -1.05
N LEU A 196 -16.53 -14.57 -2.21
CA LEU A 196 -16.61 -13.60 -3.30
C LEU A 196 -18.02 -13.46 -3.87
N GLU A 197 -18.70 -14.55 -4.22
CA GLU A 197 -20.07 -14.45 -4.75
C GLU A 197 -21.04 -13.76 -3.77
N SER A 198 -20.95 -14.14 -2.48
CA SER A 198 -21.76 -13.52 -1.42
C SER A 198 -21.48 -12.02 -1.30
N LEU A 199 -20.20 -11.64 -1.39
CA LEU A 199 -19.78 -10.26 -1.34
C LEU A 199 -20.27 -9.48 -2.58
N LEU A 200 -20.14 -10.04 -3.78
CA LEU A 200 -20.63 -9.41 -5.02
C LEU A 200 -22.15 -9.24 -4.99
N ALA A 201 -22.88 -10.23 -4.49
CA ALA A 201 -24.32 -10.15 -4.29
C ALA A 201 -24.73 -9.04 -3.31
N SER A 202 -23.94 -8.81 -2.26
CA SER A 202 -24.20 -7.73 -1.28
C SER A 202 -24.00 -6.32 -1.84
N LEU A 203 -23.32 -6.18 -2.98
CA LEU A 203 -23.09 -4.90 -3.64
C LEU A 203 -24.12 -4.55 -4.71
N ALA A 204 -25.00 -5.48 -5.06
CA ALA A 204 -26.12 -5.18 -5.93
C ALA A 204 -27.00 -4.10 -5.25
N PRO A 205 -27.25 -2.96 -5.90
CA PRO A 205 -28.17 -1.97 -5.34
C PRO A 205 -29.57 -2.61 -5.22
N ALA A 206 -30.16 -2.51 -4.03
CA ALA A 206 -31.54 -2.91 -3.75
C ALA A 206 -32.57 -2.20 -4.65
#